data_AF-R9AZ81-F1
#
_entry.id   AF-R9AZ81-F1
#
_cell.length_a   1.000
_cell.length_b   1.000
_cell.length_c   1.000
_cell.angle_alpha   90.00
_cell.angle_beta   90.00
_cell.angle_gamma   90.00
#
_symmetry.space_group_name_H-M   'P 1'
#
loop_
_entity.id
_entity.type
_entity.pdbx_description
1 polymer ?
#
loop_
_entity_poly.entity_id
_entity_poly.type
_entity_poly.pdbx_seq_one_letter_code
_entity_poly.pdbx_strand_id
1 'polypeptide(L)'
;MTVSVYSADDLFNKPQSLLILKNDTPEYEIKSREHVDFFESAKQQEQDRLNQRDVNAAKTYETRSNTSNMSPFERSQYLLKNNDTHALNAHEYEQQLNSLQKARNRGVISDREYQQKITQQNHMPLEQKNNQLKLSVPVGE
;
A
#
# COMPACT_ATOMS: atom_id res chain seq x y z
N MET A 1 11.67 35.27 36.28
CA MET A 1 11.39 34.28 35.22
C MET A 1 11.79 34.90 33.89
N THR A 2 12.94 34.53 33.33
CA THR A 2 13.42 35.02 32.04
C THR A 2 13.22 33.93 31.01
N VAL A 3 12.33 34.17 30.05
CA VAL A 3 12.04 33.23 28.96
C VAL A 3 13.07 33.48 27.86
N SER A 4 13.92 32.49 27.58
CA SER A 4 14.86 32.57 26.45
C SER A 4 14.06 32.36 25.15
N VAL A 5 13.99 33.40 24.33
CA VAL A 5 13.37 33.36 23.01
C VAL A 5 14.44 32.92 22.02
N TYR A 6 14.33 31.71 21.49
CA TYR A 6 15.21 31.23 20.43
C TYR A 6 14.71 31.81 19.09
N SER A 7 15.53 32.65 18.44
CA SER A 7 15.27 33.15 17.08
C SER A 7 15.73 32.11 16.05
N ALA A 8 15.03 32.03 14.91
CA ALA A 8 15.40 31.13 13.80
C ALA A 8 16.78 31.43 13.20
N ASP A 9 17.30 32.64 13.42
CA ASP A 9 18.61 33.10 12.96
C ASP A 9 19.78 32.42 13.70
N ASP A 10 19.53 31.86 14.89
CA ASP A 10 20.56 31.20 15.71
C ASP A 10 20.91 29.79 15.21
N LEU A 11 20.15 29.29 14.23
CA LEU A 11 20.39 27.98 13.59
C LEU A 11 21.53 28.04 12.57
N PHE A 12 21.79 29.21 11.97
CA PHE A 12 22.79 29.38 10.91
C PHE A 12 24.18 29.77 11.42
N ASN A 13 24.30 30.16 12.70
CA ASN A 13 25.57 30.56 13.32
C ASN A 13 26.36 29.39 13.95
N LYS A 14 25.85 28.17 13.88
CA LYS A 14 26.56 26.99 14.41
C LYS A 14 27.58 26.50 13.38
N PRO A 15 28.86 26.35 13.74
CA PRO A 15 29.83 25.73 12.84
C PRO A 15 29.36 24.29 12.56
N GLN A 16 29.17 23.97 11.28
CA GLN A 16 28.82 22.63 10.84
C GLN A 16 29.99 21.69 11.20
N SER A 17 29.85 20.93 12.28
CA SER A 17 30.81 19.89 12.62
C SER A 17 30.61 18.71 11.68
N LEU A 18 31.41 18.65 10.62
CA LEU A 18 31.54 17.47 9.75
C LEU A 18 32.19 16.34 10.58
N LEU A 19 31.37 15.38 11.01
CA LEU A 19 31.86 14.13 11.58
C LEU A 19 32.30 13.21 10.44
N ILE A 20 33.60 13.17 10.17
CA ILE A 20 34.20 12.19 9.25
C ILE A 20 34.58 10.96 10.07
N LEU A 21 33.82 9.88 9.92
CA LEU A 21 34.14 8.58 10.50
C LEU A 21 35.32 8.00 9.72
N LYS A 22 36.53 8.01 10.31
CA LYS A 22 37.67 7.26 9.77
C LYS A 22 37.50 5.78 10.13
N ASN A 23 37.11 4.96 9.17
CA ASN A 23 37.19 3.51 9.29
C ASN A 23 38.55 3.04 8.74
N ASP A 24 39.48 2.70 9.63
CA ASP A 24 40.78 2.10 9.27
C ASP A 24 40.62 0.59 8.96
N THR A 25 39.81 0.26 7.96
CA THR A 25 39.74 -1.10 7.41
C THR A 25 39.62 -1.02 5.89
N PRO A 26 40.40 -1.78 5.11
CA PRO A 26 40.28 -1.76 3.67
C PRO A 26 38.88 -2.23 3.29
N GLU A 27 38.10 -1.31 2.75
CA GLU A 27 36.83 -1.61 2.11
C GLU A 27 37.11 -2.66 1.04
N TYR A 28 36.49 -3.82 1.21
CA TYR A 28 36.44 -4.85 0.18
C TYR A 28 35.80 -4.19 -1.04
N GLU A 29 36.61 -3.86 -2.06
CA GLU A 29 36.11 -3.46 -3.37
C GLU A 29 35.24 -4.62 -3.90
N ILE A 30 33.94 -4.54 -3.64
CA ILE A 30 32.96 -5.29 -4.39
C ILE A 30 33.05 -4.70 -5.80
N LYS A 31 33.80 -5.37 -6.68
CA LYS A 31 33.85 -5.04 -8.11
C LYS A 31 32.50 -5.40 -8.75
N SER A 32 31.43 -4.72 -8.35
CA SER A 32 30.21 -4.69 -9.13
C SER A 32 30.46 -3.78 -10.32
N ARG A 33 30.63 -4.39 -11.50
CA ARG A 33 30.77 -3.70 -12.78
C ARG A 33 29.40 -3.22 -13.33
N GLU A 34 28.34 -3.31 -12.53
CA GLU A 34 26.99 -2.93 -12.94
C GLU A 34 26.73 -1.45 -12.63
N HIS A 35 26.79 -0.64 -13.67
CA HIS A 35 26.27 0.72 -13.63
C HIS A 35 24.74 0.65 -13.68
N VAL A 36 24.09 0.65 -12.51
CA VAL A 36 22.62 0.70 -12.40
C VAL A 36 22.16 2.13 -12.62
N ASP A 37 21.39 2.36 -13.69
CA ASP A 37 20.72 3.64 -13.91
C ASP A 37 19.41 3.67 -13.12
N PHE A 38 19.44 4.35 -11.97
CA PHE A 38 18.30 4.51 -11.08
C PHE A 38 17.11 5.24 -11.74
N PHE A 39 17.38 6.12 -12.71
CA PHE A 39 16.32 6.86 -13.39
C PHE A 39 15.54 5.95 -14.35
N GLU A 40 16.24 5.14 -15.15
CA GLU A 40 15.59 4.17 -16.03
C GLU A 40 14.92 3.04 -15.24
N SER A 41 15.51 2.59 -14.13
CA SER A 41 14.85 1.60 -13.26
C SER A 41 13.56 2.13 -12.65
N ALA A 42 13.53 3.41 -12.25
CA ALA A 42 12.34 4.04 -11.69
C ALA A 42 11.22 4.16 -12.73
N LYS A 43 11.56 4.56 -13.98
CA LYS A 43 10.59 4.60 -15.09
C LYS A 43 10.02 3.23 -15.40
N GLN A 44 10.87 2.19 -15.46
CA GLN A 44 10.41 0.83 -15.72
C GLN A 44 9.47 0.34 -14.61
N GLN A 45 9.81 0.60 -13.34
CA GLN A 45 8.95 0.26 -12.21
C GLN A 45 7.59 0.97 -12.28
N GLU A 46 7.57 2.25 -12.64
CA GLU A 46 6.32 2.99 -12.82
C GLU A 46 5.48 2.39 -13.95
N GLN A 47 6.09 2.08 -15.09
CA GLN A 47 5.41 1.46 -16.22
C GLN A 47 4.85 0.08 -15.86
N ASP A 48 5.62 -0.76 -15.15
CA ASP A 48 5.17 -2.06 -14.68
C ASP A 48 3.98 -1.95 -13.74
N ARG A 49 3.99 -0.94 -12.85
CA ARG A 49 2.86 -0.64 -11.96
C ARG A 49 1.62 -0.22 -12.74
N LEU A 50 1.76 0.59 -13.79
CA LEU A 50 0.64 0.98 -14.66
C LEU A 50 0.08 -0.23 -15.40
N ASN A 51 0.94 -1.06 -15.99
CA ASN A 51 0.54 -2.29 -16.69
C ASN A 51 -0.22 -3.24 -15.75
N GLN A 52 0.28 -3.45 -14.53
CA GLN A 52 -0.39 -4.26 -13.51
C GLN A 52 -1.76 -3.68 -13.14
N ARG A 53 -1.87 -2.36 -13.01
CA ARG A 53 -3.15 -1.69 -12.73
C ARG A 53 -4.17 -1.96 -13.84
N ASP A 54 -3.77 -1.86 -15.11
CA ASP A 54 -4.66 -2.07 -16.24
C ASP A 54 -5.13 -3.53 -16.33
N VAL A 55 -4.22 -4.48 -16.13
CA VAL A 55 -4.56 -5.92 -16.06
C VAL A 55 -5.55 -6.20 -14.92
N ASN A 56 -5.30 -5.62 -13.73
CA ASN A 56 -6.18 -5.78 -12.58
C ASN A 56 -7.56 -5.15 -12.83
N ALA A 57 -7.61 -3.99 -13.49
CA ALA A 57 -8.86 -3.33 -13.86
C ALA A 57 -9.67 -4.21 -14.82
N ALA A 58 -9.04 -4.70 -15.91
CA ALA A 58 -9.67 -5.59 -16.87
C ALA A 58 -10.23 -6.85 -16.20
N LYS A 59 -9.44 -7.51 -15.35
CA LYS A 59 -9.87 -8.68 -14.58
C LYS A 59 -11.07 -8.40 -13.66
N THR A 60 -11.07 -7.21 -13.04
CA THR A 60 -12.19 -6.77 -12.19
C THR A 60 -13.48 -6.59 -13.01
N TYR A 61 -13.38 -5.97 -14.19
CA TYR A 61 -14.53 -5.81 -15.08
C TYR A 61 -15.06 -7.15 -15.57
N GLU A 62 -14.18 -8.06 -15.99
CA GLU A 62 -14.55 -9.40 -16.43
C GLU A 62 -15.27 -10.17 -15.32
N THR A 63 -14.67 -10.20 -14.13
CA THR A 63 -15.25 -10.83 -12.93
C THR A 63 -16.64 -10.26 -12.63
N ARG A 64 -16.78 -8.93 -12.66
CA ARG A 64 -18.08 -8.28 -12.40
C ARG A 64 -19.12 -8.65 -13.46
N SER A 65 -18.73 -8.74 -14.73
CA SER A 65 -19.60 -9.18 -15.81
C SER A 65 -20.08 -10.62 -15.58
N ASN A 66 -19.14 -11.53 -15.30
CA ASN A 66 -19.41 -12.96 -15.09
C ASN A 66 -20.26 -13.23 -13.85
N THR A 67 -20.15 -12.39 -12.81
CA THR A 67 -20.89 -12.57 -11.54
C THR A 67 -22.11 -11.64 -11.39
N SER A 68 -22.51 -10.92 -12.44
CA SER A 68 -23.56 -9.89 -12.37
C SER A 68 -24.92 -10.41 -11.91
N ASN A 69 -25.26 -11.63 -12.33
CA ASN A 69 -26.53 -12.29 -11.99
C ASN A 69 -26.41 -13.28 -10.82
N MET A 70 -25.25 -13.35 -10.16
CA MET A 70 -25.01 -14.26 -9.04
C MET A 70 -25.44 -13.62 -7.71
N SER A 71 -25.97 -14.43 -6.80
CA SER A 71 -26.15 -14.03 -5.41
C SER A 71 -24.79 -13.73 -4.75
N PRO A 72 -24.74 -12.96 -3.65
CA PRO A 72 -23.49 -12.69 -2.92
C PRO A 72 -22.75 -13.97 -2.52
N PHE A 73 -23.47 -15.02 -2.17
CA PHE A 73 -22.89 -16.31 -1.82
C PHE A 73 -22.26 -16.98 -3.06
N GLU A 74 -23.01 -17.12 -4.15
CA GLU A 74 -22.48 -17.70 -5.40
C GLU A 74 -21.28 -16.91 -5.93
N ARG A 75 -21.34 -15.58 -5.84
CA ARG A 75 -20.23 -14.69 -6.20
C ARG A 75 -18.99 -15.00 -5.35
N SER A 76 -19.11 -15.15 -4.03
CA SER A 76 -17.95 -15.53 -3.19
C SER A 76 -17.35 -16.89 -3.59
N GLN A 77 -18.19 -17.88 -3.91
CA GLN A 77 -17.72 -19.19 -4.36
C GLN A 77 -17.00 -19.12 -5.71
N TYR A 78 -17.53 -18.32 -6.64
CA TYR A 78 -16.87 -18.05 -7.92
C TYR A 78 -15.49 -17.39 -7.72
N LEU A 79 -15.41 -16.38 -6.86
CA LEU A 79 -14.16 -15.66 -6.58
C LEU A 79 -13.10 -16.56 -5.94
N LEU A 80 -13.51 -17.41 -4.99
CA LEU A 80 -12.65 -18.43 -4.39
C LEU A 80 -12.14 -19.42 -5.44
N LYS A 81 -13.03 -19.94 -6.30
CA LYS A 81 -12.66 -20.89 -7.36
C LYS A 81 -11.67 -20.30 -8.37
N ASN A 82 -11.77 -19.01 -8.65
CA ASN A 82 -10.89 -18.30 -9.59
C ASN A 82 -9.64 -17.71 -8.93
N ASN A 83 -9.38 -18.02 -7.66
CA ASN A 83 -8.27 -17.49 -6.87
C ASN A 83 -8.17 -15.96 -6.93
N ASP A 84 -9.30 -15.26 -7.08
CA ASP A 84 -9.33 -13.80 -7.13
C ASP A 84 -9.49 -13.22 -5.73
N THR A 85 -8.38 -13.25 -4.99
CA THR A 85 -8.33 -12.76 -3.60
C THR A 85 -8.63 -11.26 -3.50
N HIS A 86 -8.26 -10.47 -4.51
CA HIS A 86 -8.54 -9.03 -4.53
C HIS A 86 -10.02 -8.76 -4.67
N ALA A 87 -10.67 -9.38 -5.65
CA ALA A 87 -12.10 -9.22 -5.84
C ALA A 87 -12.90 -9.83 -4.66
N LEU A 88 -12.41 -10.92 -4.05
CA LEU A 88 -13.02 -11.51 -2.86
C LEU A 88 -12.99 -10.56 -1.66
N ASN A 89 -11.82 -9.99 -1.36
CA ASN A 89 -11.68 -9.03 -0.25
C ASN A 89 -12.56 -7.79 -0.48
N ALA A 90 -12.60 -7.27 -1.71
CA ALA A 90 -13.46 -6.14 -2.06
C ALA A 90 -14.95 -6.48 -1.90
N HIS A 91 -15.34 -7.70 -2.30
CA HIS A 91 -16.72 -8.17 -2.14
C HIS A 91 -17.10 -8.34 -0.66
N GLU A 92 -16.23 -8.94 0.16
CA GLU A 92 -16.46 -9.06 1.61
C GLU A 92 -16.61 -7.68 2.26
N TYR A 93 -15.74 -6.73 1.90
CA TYR A 93 -15.81 -5.36 2.38
C TYR A 93 -17.15 -4.69 2.04
N GLU A 94 -17.60 -4.83 0.79
CA GLU A 94 -18.90 -4.31 0.33
C GLU A 94 -20.07 -4.93 1.13
N GLN A 95 -20.04 -6.24 1.38
CA GLN A 95 -21.08 -6.91 2.17
C GLN A 95 -21.10 -6.42 3.62
N GLN A 96 -19.94 -6.24 4.24
CA GLN A 96 -19.85 -5.71 5.59
C GLN A 96 -20.41 -4.27 5.67
N LEU A 97 -20.03 -3.39 4.74
CA LEU A 97 -20.57 -2.02 4.67
C LEU A 97 -22.10 -2.01 4.53
N ASN A 98 -22.62 -2.83 3.61
CA ASN A 98 -24.06 -2.97 3.41
C ASN A 98 -24.77 -3.47 4.66
N SER A 99 -24.16 -4.40 5.41
CA SER A 99 -24.71 -4.89 6.67
C SER A 99 -24.75 -3.81 7.76
N LEU A 100 -23.70 -2.99 7.88
CA LEU A 100 -23.64 -1.88 8.83
C LEU A 100 -24.69 -0.82 8.51
N GLN A 101 -24.85 -0.50 7.22
CA GLN A 101 -25.87 0.45 6.78
C GLN A 101 -27.28 -0.07 7.06
N LYS A 102 -27.55 -1.37 6.82
CA LYS A 102 -28.84 -1.99 7.16
C LYS A 102 -29.09 -1.99 8.67
N ALA A 103 -28.09 -2.27 9.49
CA ALA A 103 -28.21 -2.25 10.94
C ALA A 103 -28.56 -0.84 11.45
N ARG A 104 -27.90 0.20 10.90
CA ARG A 104 -28.20 1.60 11.18
C ARG A 104 -29.65 1.94 10.80
N ASN A 105 -30.05 1.60 9.57
CA ASN A 105 -31.40 1.91 9.08
C ASN A 105 -32.51 1.21 9.87
N ARG A 106 -32.20 0.06 10.48
CA ARG A 106 -33.12 -0.68 11.36
C ARG A 106 -33.10 -0.21 12.82
N GLY A 107 -32.25 0.77 13.15
CA GLY A 107 -32.06 1.25 14.53
C GLY A 107 -31.37 0.23 15.44
N VAL A 108 -30.73 -0.80 14.89
CA VAL A 108 -30.00 -1.83 15.66
C VAL A 108 -28.71 -1.26 16.23
N ILE A 109 -28.11 -0.29 15.54
CA ILE A 109 -26.93 0.45 15.98
C ILE A 109 -27.20 1.95 15.91
N SER A 110 -26.56 2.70 16.78
CA SER A 110 -26.61 4.16 16.77
C SER A 110 -25.81 4.76 15.62
N ASP A 111 -26.11 6.01 15.25
CA ASP A 111 -25.32 6.76 14.26
C ASP A 111 -23.85 6.87 14.67
N ARG A 112 -23.58 7.05 15.97
CA ARG A 112 -22.22 7.15 16.50
C ARG A 112 -21.45 5.84 16.32
N GLU A 113 -22.07 4.71 16.64
CA GLU A 113 -21.46 3.38 16.45
C GLU A 113 -21.24 3.07 14.97
N TYR A 114 -22.17 3.45 14.10
CA TYR A 114 -22.01 3.32 12.65
C TYR A 114 -20.77 4.08 12.18
N GLN A 115 -20.62 5.36 12.56
CA GLN A 115 -19.46 6.17 12.16
C GLN A 115 -18.14 5.55 12.64
N GLN A 116 -18.07 5.09 13.88
CA GLN A 116 -16.87 4.42 14.41
C GLN A 116 -16.49 3.17 13.60
N LYS A 117 -17.48 2.33 13.25
CA LYS A 117 -17.24 1.09 12.50
C LYS A 117 -16.82 1.36 11.05
N ILE A 118 -17.41 2.37 10.41
CA ILE A 118 -17.02 2.81 9.06
C ILE A 118 -15.59 3.35 9.05
N THR A 119 -15.20 4.17 10.03
CA THR A 119 -13.83 4.70 10.10
C THR A 119 -12.80 3.58 10.29
N GLN A 120 -13.06 2.61 11.17
CA GLN A 120 -12.17 1.46 11.38
C GLN A 120 -12.02 0.61 10.11
N GLN A 121 -13.10 0.44 9.34
CA GLN A 121 -13.07 -0.29 8.08
C GLN A 121 -12.27 0.42 6.98
N ASN A 122 -12.33 1.75 6.89
CA ASN A 122 -11.54 2.53 5.93
C ASN A 122 -10.02 2.49 6.21
N HIS A 123 -9.61 2.13 7.44
CA HIS A 123 -8.19 2.03 7.82
C HIS A 123 -7.53 0.69 7.46
N MET A 124 -8.20 -0.22 6.75
CA MET A 124 -7.60 -1.43 6.18
C MET A 124 -7.18 -1.16 4.73
N PRO A 125 -5.92 -0.83 4.41
CA PRO A 125 -5.52 -0.54 3.05
C PRO A 125 -5.42 -1.85 2.27
N LEU A 126 -6.19 -1.96 1.18
CA LEU A 126 -6.05 -3.01 0.16
C LEU A 126 -4.62 -3.10 -0.41
N GLU A 127 -3.84 -2.02 -0.25
CA GLU A 127 -2.45 -1.84 -0.67
C GLU A 127 -1.43 -2.62 0.19
N GLN A 128 -1.74 -2.96 1.44
CA GLN A 128 -0.72 -3.54 2.35
C GLN A 128 -0.39 -5.02 2.09
N LYS A 129 -1.15 -5.73 1.25
CA LYS A 129 -0.85 -7.14 0.90
C LYS A 129 -0.02 -7.33 -0.37
N ASN A 130 0.07 -6.33 -1.25
CA ASN A 130 0.78 -6.47 -2.54
C ASN A 130 2.13 -5.79 -2.63
N ASN A 131 2.52 -5.00 -1.61
CA ASN A 131 3.89 -4.49 -1.52
C ASN A 131 4.85 -5.54 -0.95
N GLN A 132 4.83 -6.75 -1.51
CA GLN A 132 6.08 -7.50 -1.60
C GLN A 132 6.90 -6.80 -2.67
N LEU A 133 7.63 -5.77 -2.26
CA LEU A 133 8.78 -5.27 -2.99
C LEU A 133 9.62 -6.51 -3.33
N LYS A 134 9.49 -7.01 -4.57
CA LYS A 134 10.44 -7.96 -5.12
C LYS A 134 11.75 -7.19 -5.26
N LEU A 135 12.52 -7.09 -4.17
CA LEU A 135 13.96 -6.97 -4.27
C LEU A 135 14.42 -8.27 -4.93
N SER A 136 14.43 -8.29 -6.26
CA SER A 136 15.22 -9.27 -6.99
C SER A 136 16.68 -8.93 -6.71
N VAL A 137 17.23 -9.53 -5.66
CA VAL A 137 18.68 -9.59 -5.50
C VAL A 137 19.18 -10.47 -6.64
N PRO A 138 20.05 -9.97 -7.54
CA PRO A 138 20.62 -10.82 -8.57
C PRO A 138 21.45 -11.91 -7.88
N VAL A 139 21.06 -13.17 -8.09
CA VAL A 139 21.89 -14.31 -7.70
C VAL A 139 22.93 -14.45 -8.81
N GLY A 140 24.17 -14.09 -8.50
CA GLY A 140 25.30 -14.29 -9.40
C GLY A 140 25.57 -15.78 -9.62
N GLU A 141 25.89 -16.14 -10.86
CA GLU A 141 26.47 -17.43 -11.24
C GLU A 141 27.90 -17.61 -10.72
#